data_AF-A0A534Q5S6-F1
#
_entry.id   AF-A0A534Q5S6-F1
#
_cell.length_a   1.000
_cell.length_b   1.000
_cell.length_c   1.000
_cell.angle_alpha   90.00
_cell.angle_beta   90.00
_cell.angle_gamma   90.00
#
_symmetry.space_group_name_H-M   'P 1'
#
loop_
_entity.id
_entity.type
_entity.pdbx_description
1 polymer ?
#
loop_
_entity_poly.entity_id
_entity_poly.type
_entity_poly.pdbx_seq_one_letter_code
_entity_poly.pdbx_strand_id
1 'polypeptide(L)'
;MSRQARTATKFLSALAVLASVMKPAPALAWEIPCDFLTGGGFIIFQGSKANFGVGGGCKNGSPTWGHLEYIDHGSGLNVHWTSITGYMTDGDTGTDPKTGQPTGARYICGTARTNLPPPNDNVNFVVRAGDAGEPGTSDTFDISLTNQTTHAYVYATYPEHFCYHYLGSSVACSPGSNGGGNIQLHKPNPSNTGDFGGFCDF
;
A
#
# COMPACT_ATOMS: atom_id res chain seq x y z
N MET A 1 -70.35 -55.10 -34.72
CA MET A 1 -69.88 -54.17 -33.67
C MET A 1 -68.50 -54.62 -33.19
N SER A 2 -67.58 -53.67 -33.11
CA SER A 2 -66.12 -53.75 -32.92
C SER A 2 -65.52 -54.92 -32.12
N ARG A 3 -64.32 -55.36 -32.52
CA ARG A 3 -63.14 -55.44 -31.63
C ARG A 3 -61.85 -55.51 -32.47
N GLN A 4 -61.07 -54.44 -32.39
CA GLN A 4 -59.74 -54.29 -32.98
C GLN A 4 -58.69 -54.96 -32.08
N ALA A 5 -57.70 -55.56 -32.75
CA ALA A 5 -56.29 -55.81 -32.40
C ALA A 5 -55.85 -55.90 -30.92
N ARG A 6 -55.23 -57.04 -30.58
CA ARG A 6 -54.33 -57.21 -29.43
C ARG A 6 -52.88 -57.29 -29.92
N THR A 7 -52.01 -56.53 -29.24
CA THR A 7 -50.54 -56.73 -29.07
C THR A 7 -49.67 -56.57 -30.32
N ALA A 8 -48.51 -55.90 -30.30
CA ALA A 8 -47.59 -55.61 -29.21
C ALA A 8 -46.80 -54.31 -29.49
N THR A 9 -46.66 -53.45 -28.49
CA THR A 9 -45.77 -52.28 -28.55
C THR A 9 -44.62 -52.51 -27.58
N LYS A 10 -43.40 -52.50 -28.13
CA LYS A 10 -42.13 -52.71 -27.44
C LYS A 10 -41.91 -51.60 -26.41
N PHE A 11 -41.59 -51.96 -25.17
CA PHE A 11 -41.09 -51.00 -24.17
C PHE A 11 -39.65 -50.60 -24.54
N LEU A 12 -39.45 -49.33 -24.84
CA LEU A 12 -38.14 -48.68 -24.86
C LEU A 12 -38.09 -47.72 -23.67
N SER A 13 -37.35 -48.11 -22.64
CA SER A 13 -37.03 -47.25 -21.51
C SER A 13 -35.94 -46.25 -21.93
N ALA A 14 -36.27 -44.96 -21.98
CA ALA A 14 -35.29 -43.90 -22.11
C ALA A 14 -35.02 -43.29 -20.72
N LEU A 15 -33.83 -43.53 -20.17
CA LEU A 15 -33.30 -42.79 -19.03
C LEU A 15 -32.80 -41.44 -19.55
N ALA A 16 -33.45 -40.34 -19.17
CA ALA A 16 -32.90 -39.00 -19.35
C ALA A 16 -32.10 -38.62 -18.09
N VAL A 17 -30.78 -38.51 -18.21
CA VAL A 17 -29.91 -37.94 -17.17
C VAL A 17 -29.96 -36.42 -17.31
N LEU A 18 -30.59 -35.75 -16.35
CA LEU A 18 -30.62 -34.29 -16.28
C LEU A 18 -29.28 -33.82 -15.67
N ALA A 19 -28.31 -33.44 -16.51
CA ALA A 19 -27.09 -32.80 -16.04
C ALA A 19 -27.38 -31.33 -15.69
N SER A 20 -27.50 -31.03 -14.40
CA SER A 20 -27.60 -29.66 -13.90
C SER A 20 -26.26 -28.95 -14.08
N VAL A 21 -26.17 -28.07 -15.08
CA VAL A 21 -25.03 -27.17 -15.26
C VAL A 21 -25.12 -26.07 -14.19
N MET A 22 -24.35 -26.22 -13.11
CA MET A 22 -24.08 -25.10 -12.21
C MET A 22 -23.23 -24.07 -12.96
N LYS A 23 -23.84 -22.95 -13.35
CA LYS A 23 -23.10 -21.80 -13.85
C LYS A 23 -22.28 -21.23 -12.69
N PRO A 24 -20.96 -21.01 -12.82
CA PRO A 24 -20.22 -20.29 -11.80
C PRO A 24 -20.82 -18.88 -11.69
N ALA A 25 -21.29 -18.52 -10.50
CA ALA A 25 -21.60 -17.13 -10.20
C ALA A 25 -20.28 -16.34 -10.26
N PRO A 26 -20.25 -15.14 -10.88
CA PRO A 26 -19.08 -14.29 -10.77
C PRO A 26 -18.86 -14.00 -9.29
N ALA A 27 -17.69 -14.37 -8.77
CA ALA A 27 -17.24 -13.80 -7.51
C ALA A 27 -17.17 -12.29 -7.73
N LEU A 28 -18.03 -11.53 -7.07
CA LEU A 28 -17.83 -10.09 -6.96
C LEU A 28 -16.50 -9.93 -6.23
N ALA A 29 -15.44 -9.63 -6.98
CA ALA A 29 -14.24 -9.06 -6.37
C ALA A 29 -14.73 -7.80 -5.65
N TRP A 30 -14.71 -7.82 -4.33
CA TRP A 30 -14.95 -6.62 -3.55
C TRP A 30 -13.75 -5.71 -3.86
N GLU A 31 -13.90 -4.80 -4.82
CA GLU A 31 -12.96 -3.70 -4.99
C GLU A 31 -12.93 -2.97 -3.65
N ILE A 32 -11.82 -3.09 -2.93
CA ILE A 32 -11.60 -2.26 -1.75
C ILE A 32 -11.44 -0.85 -2.32
N PRO A 33 -12.38 0.07 -2.06
CA PRO A 33 -12.26 1.41 -2.60
C PRO A 33 -10.95 2.00 -2.11
N CYS A 34 -10.16 2.56 -3.03
CA CYS A 34 -8.83 3.01 -2.68
C CYS A 34 -8.87 4.16 -1.67
N ASP A 35 -7.94 4.11 -0.73
CA ASP A 35 -7.74 5.12 0.30
C ASP A 35 -6.61 6.10 -0.08
N PHE A 36 -6.25 6.94 0.88
CA PHE A 36 -5.06 7.76 0.83
C PHE A 36 -4.44 7.85 2.21
N LEU A 37 -3.12 8.03 2.23
CA LEU A 37 -2.32 8.19 3.43
C LEU A 37 -1.61 9.54 3.37
N THR A 38 -1.57 10.23 4.49
CA THR A 38 -0.81 11.46 4.67
C THR A 38 -0.05 11.39 5.97
N GLY A 39 1.14 11.97 6.03
CA GLY A 39 1.85 12.07 7.29
C GLY A 39 3.04 13.00 7.21
N GLY A 40 3.59 13.27 8.38
CA GLY A 40 4.81 14.03 8.51
C GLY A 40 5.38 13.89 9.89
N GLY A 41 6.69 14.07 10.00
CA GLY A 41 7.38 13.83 11.24
C GLY A 41 8.87 13.65 11.06
N PHE A 42 9.45 12.86 11.95
CA PHE A 42 10.82 12.40 11.88
C PHE A 42 10.97 11.00 12.46
N ILE A 43 11.96 10.29 11.95
CA ILE A 43 12.54 9.10 12.59
C ILE A 43 13.91 9.45 13.17
N ILE A 44 14.41 8.61 14.09
CA ILE A 44 15.82 8.65 14.47
C ILE A 44 16.54 7.58 13.66
N PHE A 45 17.44 7.99 12.78
CA PHE A 45 18.24 7.12 11.94
C PHE A 45 19.71 7.39 12.21
N GLN A 46 20.49 6.34 12.53
CA GLN A 46 21.90 6.45 12.91
C GLN A 46 22.18 7.56 13.96
N GLY A 47 21.27 7.71 14.91
CA GLY A 47 21.37 8.69 16.00
C GLY A 47 21.00 10.13 15.64
N SER A 48 20.63 10.42 14.40
CA SER A 48 20.21 11.75 13.93
C SER A 48 18.74 11.78 13.52
N LYS A 49 18.13 12.96 13.52
CA LYS A 49 16.76 13.12 13.01
C LYS A 49 16.77 13.03 11.49
N ALA A 50 15.83 12.28 10.95
CA ALA A 50 15.48 12.35 9.54
C ALA A 50 14.01 12.74 9.41
N ASN A 51 13.77 13.96 8.94
CA ASN A 51 12.46 14.57 8.79
C ASN A 51 11.81 14.15 7.48
N PHE A 52 10.49 14.02 7.48
CA PHE A 52 9.74 13.69 6.28
C PHE A 52 8.37 14.36 6.24
N GLY A 53 7.88 14.55 5.02
CA GLY A 53 6.48 14.81 4.70
C GLY A 53 6.08 13.87 3.57
N VAL A 54 4.97 13.16 3.72
CA VAL A 54 4.57 12.13 2.77
C VAL A 54 3.07 12.16 2.54
N GLY A 55 2.67 11.94 1.29
CA GLY A 55 1.30 11.66 0.92
C GLY A 55 1.23 10.72 -0.26
N GLY A 56 0.22 9.86 -0.30
CA GLY A 56 -0.02 8.95 -1.40
C GLY A 56 -1.46 8.48 -1.41
N GLY A 57 -1.99 8.18 -2.59
CA GLY A 57 -3.36 7.72 -2.71
C GLY A 57 -3.82 7.59 -4.15
N CYS A 58 -4.99 7.01 -4.31
CA CYS A 58 -5.67 7.06 -5.59
C CYS A 58 -6.32 8.42 -5.81
N LYS A 59 -6.32 8.89 -7.05
CA LYS A 59 -7.05 10.07 -7.46
C LYS A 59 -7.51 9.91 -8.89
N ASN A 60 -8.80 10.15 -9.12
CA ASN A 60 -9.44 10.04 -10.44
C ASN A 60 -9.16 8.67 -11.12
N GLY A 61 -9.15 7.57 -10.36
CA GLY A 61 -8.91 6.23 -10.89
C GLY A 61 -7.44 5.82 -11.00
N SER A 62 -6.47 6.66 -10.62
CA SER A 62 -5.03 6.35 -10.72
C SER A 62 -4.33 6.44 -9.36
N PRO A 63 -3.48 5.47 -8.96
CA PRO A 63 -2.71 5.47 -7.71
C PRO A 63 -1.46 6.38 -7.75
N THR A 64 -1.50 7.47 -8.52
CA THR A 64 -0.34 8.31 -8.83
C THR A 64 -0.43 9.72 -8.25
N TRP A 65 -1.27 9.93 -7.22
CA TRP A 65 -1.28 11.16 -6.45
C TRP A 65 -0.41 11.02 -5.20
N GLY A 66 0.30 12.08 -4.85
CA GLY A 66 1.09 12.12 -3.63
C GLY A 66 2.24 13.10 -3.69
N HIS A 67 3.10 13.02 -2.67
CA HIS A 67 4.37 13.74 -2.58
C HIS A 67 5.31 13.06 -1.59
N LEU A 68 6.60 13.41 -1.66
CA LEU A 68 7.60 13.08 -0.64
C LEU A 68 8.60 14.23 -0.50
N GLU A 69 8.80 14.68 0.73
CA GLU A 69 9.99 15.42 1.16
C GLU A 69 10.70 14.59 2.23
N TYR A 70 12.02 14.49 2.16
CA TYR A 70 12.82 13.83 3.18
C TYR A 70 14.17 14.53 3.38
N ILE A 71 14.54 14.76 4.64
CA ILE A 71 15.78 15.42 5.03
C ILE A 71 16.42 14.63 6.16
N ASP A 72 17.56 13.98 5.90
CA ASP A 72 18.36 13.31 6.92
C ASP A 72 19.45 14.27 7.42
N HIS A 73 19.32 14.69 8.67
CA HIS A 73 20.27 15.62 9.29
C HIS A 73 21.62 14.98 9.66
N GLY A 74 21.72 13.65 9.71
CA GLY A 74 22.96 12.95 10.00
C GLY A 74 23.90 12.91 8.79
N SER A 75 23.34 12.61 7.62
CA SER A 75 24.08 12.58 6.36
C SER A 75 24.05 13.90 5.58
N GLY A 76 23.10 14.79 5.89
CA GLY A 76 22.81 16.00 5.11
C GLY A 76 22.05 15.72 3.81
N LEU A 77 21.51 14.51 3.63
CA LEU A 77 20.73 14.12 2.45
C LEU A 77 19.40 14.89 2.41
N ASN A 78 19.05 15.41 1.22
CA ASN A 78 17.75 15.96 0.91
C ASN A 78 17.15 15.21 -0.27
N VAL A 79 15.88 14.86 -0.19
CA VAL A 79 15.12 14.15 -1.23
C VAL A 79 13.83 14.89 -1.48
N HIS A 80 13.61 15.25 -2.75
CA HIS A 80 12.42 15.92 -3.23
C HIS A 80 11.79 15.08 -4.33
N TRP A 81 10.54 14.66 -4.14
CA TRP A 81 9.81 13.90 -5.15
C TRP A 81 9.68 14.68 -6.47
N THR A 82 9.64 13.96 -7.58
CA THR A 82 9.34 14.50 -8.91
C THR A 82 8.13 13.82 -9.55
N SER A 83 7.83 12.59 -9.17
CA SER A 83 6.61 11.90 -9.57
C SER A 83 6.22 10.82 -8.55
N ILE A 84 4.94 10.43 -8.56
CA ILE A 84 4.45 9.21 -7.90
C ILE A 84 4.17 8.17 -8.98
N THR A 85 4.68 6.96 -8.77
CA THR A 85 4.53 5.83 -9.69
C THR A 85 3.69 4.70 -9.10
N GLY A 86 3.44 4.70 -7.79
CA GLY A 86 2.57 3.70 -7.19
C GLY A 86 2.14 4.00 -5.76
N TYR A 87 1.02 3.39 -5.40
CA TYR A 87 0.41 3.39 -4.08
C TYR A 87 -0.19 2.01 -3.83
N MET A 88 0.33 1.29 -2.83
CA MET A 88 -0.01 -0.11 -2.56
C MET A 88 -0.23 -0.36 -1.08
N THR A 89 -1.05 -1.36 -0.77
CA THR A 89 -1.22 -1.86 0.60
C THR A 89 0.02 -2.62 1.06
N ASP A 90 0.39 -2.42 2.32
CA ASP A 90 1.31 -3.27 3.03
C ASP A 90 0.55 -3.99 4.15
N GLY A 91 0.08 -5.20 3.85
CA GLY A 91 -0.77 -5.99 4.74
C GLY A 91 -2.22 -5.49 4.83
N ASP A 92 -2.89 -5.92 5.90
CA ASP A 92 -4.31 -5.65 6.12
C ASP A 92 -4.56 -4.24 6.70
N THR A 93 -5.76 -3.73 6.45
CA THR A 93 -6.24 -2.46 7.04
C THR A 93 -7.11 -2.76 8.25
N GLY A 94 -6.81 -2.10 9.37
CA GLY A 94 -7.55 -2.20 10.63
C GLY A 94 -8.47 -1.00 10.86
N THR A 95 -8.95 -0.89 12.10
CA THR A 95 -9.70 0.28 12.58
C THR A 95 -9.22 0.62 13.97
N ASP A 96 -8.86 1.88 14.20
CA ASP A 96 -8.53 2.38 15.52
C ASP A 96 -9.79 2.32 16.41
N PRO A 97 -9.78 1.55 17.51
CA PRO A 97 -10.94 1.43 18.39
C PRO A 97 -11.33 2.74 19.08
N LYS A 98 -10.43 3.73 19.16
CA LYS A 98 -10.71 5.01 19.82
C LYS A 98 -11.39 6.01 18.88
N THR A 99 -10.90 6.11 17.65
CA THR A 99 -11.35 7.14 16.69
C THR A 99 -12.27 6.58 15.60
N GLY A 100 -12.27 5.26 15.39
CA GLY A 100 -12.96 4.62 14.27
C GLY A 100 -12.34 4.93 12.90
N GLN A 101 -11.12 5.49 12.87
CA GLN A 101 -10.36 5.72 11.65
C GLN A 101 -9.65 4.45 11.21
N PRO A 102 -9.41 4.27 9.90
CA PRO A 102 -8.67 3.10 9.42
C PRO A 102 -7.21 3.18 9.89
N THR A 103 -6.59 2.01 10.07
CA THR A 103 -5.17 1.88 10.40
C THR A 103 -4.51 0.91 9.43
N GLY A 104 -3.19 0.96 9.27
CA GLY A 104 -2.46 0.09 8.35
C GLY A 104 -1.29 0.80 7.67
N ALA A 105 -0.59 0.09 6.80
CA ALA A 105 0.60 0.61 6.13
C ALA A 105 0.47 0.65 4.61
N ARG A 106 1.17 1.59 3.99
CA ARG A 106 1.18 1.79 2.54
C ARG A 106 2.61 1.93 2.04
N TYR A 107 2.86 1.34 0.88
CA TYR A 107 4.00 1.71 0.06
C TYR A 107 3.60 2.87 -0.85
N ILE A 108 4.43 3.92 -0.87
CA ILE A 108 4.33 5.03 -1.81
C ILE A 108 5.67 5.10 -2.54
N CYS A 109 5.65 5.11 -3.86
CA CYS A 109 6.88 5.11 -4.64
C CYS A 109 6.80 6.06 -5.81
N GLY A 110 7.96 6.39 -6.33
CA GLY A 110 8.09 7.41 -7.36
C GLY A 110 9.52 7.68 -7.74
N THR A 111 9.70 8.83 -8.38
CA THR A 111 11.03 9.37 -8.72
C THR A 111 11.31 10.59 -7.88
N ALA A 112 12.59 10.87 -7.61
CA ALA A 112 13.01 12.01 -6.81
C ALA A 112 14.35 12.57 -7.25
N ARG A 113 14.58 13.82 -6.88
CA ARG A 113 15.87 14.52 -6.95
C ARG A 113 16.52 14.50 -5.57
N THR A 114 17.84 14.37 -5.55
CA THR A 114 18.63 14.51 -4.32
C THR A 114 19.70 15.59 -4.44
N ASN A 115 20.33 15.93 -3.30
CA ASN A 115 21.54 16.76 -3.26
C ASN A 115 22.84 15.95 -3.38
N LEU A 116 22.78 14.65 -3.70
CA LEU A 116 23.96 13.82 -3.93
C LEU A 116 24.58 14.16 -5.30
N PRO A 117 25.89 13.90 -5.49
CA PRO A 117 26.51 14.05 -6.80
C PRO A 117 25.97 13.00 -7.80
N PRO A 118 26.05 13.27 -9.11
CA PRO A 118 25.79 12.27 -10.14
C PRO A 118 26.62 10.98 -9.90
N PRO A 119 26.04 9.79 -10.13
CA PRO A 119 24.75 9.56 -10.80
C PRO A 119 23.54 9.50 -9.84
N ASN A 120 23.69 9.91 -8.58
CA ASN A 120 22.66 9.73 -7.55
C ASN A 120 21.84 11.00 -7.26
N ASP A 121 22.00 12.03 -8.09
CA ASP A 121 21.21 13.26 -8.05
C ASP A 121 19.75 13.05 -8.52
N ASN A 122 19.49 11.92 -9.21
CA ASN A 122 18.16 11.42 -9.57
C ASN A 122 18.02 9.96 -9.12
N VAL A 123 16.93 9.63 -8.44
CA VAL A 123 16.69 8.31 -7.83
C VAL A 123 15.23 7.88 -7.99
N ASN A 124 14.99 6.57 -7.88
CA ASN A 124 13.67 6.06 -7.54
C ASN A 124 13.58 6.02 -6.01
N PHE A 125 12.39 6.22 -5.47
CA PHE A 125 12.14 6.06 -4.04
C PHE A 125 11.01 5.08 -3.79
N VAL A 126 11.12 4.39 -2.67
CA VAL A 126 10.01 3.69 -2.02
C VAL A 126 9.99 4.13 -0.58
N VAL A 127 8.84 4.58 -0.10
CA VAL A 127 8.59 4.77 1.32
C VAL A 127 7.52 3.81 1.80
N ARG A 128 7.70 3.32 3.02
CA ARG A 128 6.67 2.62 3.75
C ARG A 128 6.22 3.51 4.89
N ALA A 129 4.95 3.88 4.90
CA ALA A 129 4.34 4.67 5.97
C ALA A 129 3.23 3.85 6.63
N GLY A 130 3.27 3.71 7.95
CA GLY A 130 2.31 2.92 8.74
C GLY A 130 1.61 3.77 9.78
N ASP A 131 0.29 3.75 9.75
CA ASP A 131 -0.61 4.32 10.76
C ASP A 131 -1.04 3.22 11.74
N ALA A 132 -0.74 3.40 13.02
CA ALA A 132 -1.11 2.48 14.10
C ALA A 132 -2.31 2.96 14.93
N GLY A 133 -2.99 4.03 14.50
CA GLY A 133 -4.10 4.66 15.19
C GLY A 133 -3.64 5.65 16.26
N GLU A 134 -4.60 6.29 16.93
CA GLU A 134 -4.27 7.40 17.81
C GLU A 134 -3.96 6.99 19.26
N PRO A 135 -2.96 7.61 19.92
CA PRO A 135 -2.09 8.68 19.40
C PRO A 135 -0.99 8.11 18.46
N GLY A 136 -0.67 8.82 17.37
CA GLY A 136 0.34 8.46 16.33
C GLY A 136 1.80 8.18 16.79
N THR A 137 2.03 8.02 18.08
CA THR A 137 3.28 7.56 18.71
C THR A 137 3.76 6.18 18.24
N SER A 138 2.85 5.34 17.72
CA SER A 138 3.17 4.00 17.22
C SER A 138 3.25 3.93 15.70
N ASP A 139 3.17 5.08 15.03
CA ASP A 139 3.31 5.14 13.58
C ASP A 139 4.74 4.85 13.16
N THR A 140 4.89 4.39 11.92
CA THR A 140 6.19 3.97 11.37
C THR A 140 6.47 4.58 10.01
N PHE A 141 7.75 4.87 9.74
CA PHE A 141 8.19 5.40 8.46
C PHE A 141 9.57 4.86 8.08
N ASP A 142 9.70 4.37 6.85
CA ASP A 142 10.99 3.97 6.28
C ASP A 142 11.08 4.38 4.81
N ILE A 143 12.31 4.60 4.34
CA ILE A 143 12.61 4.99 2.96
C ILE A 143 13.74 4.14 2.38
N SER A 144 13.66 3.87 1.08
CA SER A 144 14.75 3.33 0.27
C SER A 144 14.86 4.12 -1.03
N LEU A 145 16.09 4.40 -1.45
CA LEU A 145 16.43 5.10 -2.68
C LEU A 145 17.30 4.20 -3.55
N THR A 146 16.95 4.07 -4.83
CA THR A 146 17.74 3.34 -5.82
C THR A 146 18.14 4.26 -6.96
N ASN A 147 19.32 4.01 -7.54
CA ASN A 147 19.74 4.70 -8.74
C ASN A 147 18.81 4.34 -9.91
N GLN A 148 18.34 5.32 -10.68
CA GLN A 148 17.35 5.07 -11.73
C GLN A 148 17.86 4.24 -12.93
N THR A 149 19.17 4.18 -13.12
CA THR A 149 19.78 3.44 -14.24
C THR A 149 20.26 2.06 -13.81
N THR A 150 20.94 1.98 -12.67
CA THR A 150 21.55 0.74 -12.21
C THR A 150 20.67 -0.05 -11.25
N HIS A 151 19.59 0.56 -10.73
CA HIS A 151 18.73 0.02 -9.68
C HIS A 151 19.48 -0.35 -8.39
N ALA A 152 20.72 0.13 -8.23
CA ALA A 152 21.50 -0.10 -7.02
C ALA A 152 21.00 0.78 -5.87
N TYR A 153 20.97 0.25 -4.65
CA TYR A 153 20.67 1.04 -3.46
C TYR A 153 21.68 2.18 -3.27
N VAL A 154 21.15 3.37 -3.06
CA VAL A 154 21.90 4.60 -2.76
C VAL A 154 21.78 4.94 -1.28
N TYR A 155 20.60 4.72 -0.71
CA TYR A 155 20.26 5.03 0.67
C TYR A 155 19.08 4.16 1.10
N ALA A 156 19.09 3.65 2.33
CA ALA A 156 17.94 2.95 2.88
C ALA A 156 17.96 3.05 4.41
N THR A 157 16.80 3.26 5.01
CA THR A 157 16.64 3.20 6.47
C THR A 157 16.35 1.79 6.94
N TYR A 158 15.69 0.99 6.11
CA TYR A 158 15.44 -0.42 6.33
C TYR A 158 16.50 -1.27 5.60
N PRO A 159 17.02 -2.39 6.17
CA PRO A 159 16.59 -3.05 7.40
C PRO A 159 17.49 -2.77 8.61
N GLU A 160 17.64 -1.51 9.05
CA GLU A 160 18.22 -1.32 10.38
C GLU A 160 17.36 -2.06 11.42
N HIS A 161 17.98 -3.00 12.16
CA HIS A 161 17.37 -3.78 13.23
C HIS A 161 16.20 -4.73 12.84
N PHE A 162 16.00 -5.04 11.55
CA PHE A 162 14.92 -5.95 11.06
C PHE A 162 13.50 -5.51 11.43
N CYS A 163 13.29 -4.21 11.68
CA CYS A 163 12.00 -3.64 12.02
C CYS A 163 11.85 -2.25 11.42
N TYR A 164 10.63 -1.73 11.41
CA TYR A 164 10.36 -0.38 10.92
C TYR A 164 10.62 0.67 11.99
N HIS A 165 11.03 1.86 11.57
CA HIS A 165 11.30 2.96 12.49
C HIS A 165 10.01 3.57 13.01
N TYR A 166 9.83 3.55 14.33
CA TYR A 166 8.78 4.30 15.00
C TYR A 166 9.09 5.80 14.99
N LEU A 167 8.06 6.63 14.78
CA LEU A 167 8.24 8.08 14.72
C LEU A 167 8.85 8.61 16.02
N GLY A 168 10.00 9.28 15.89
CA GLY A 168 10.76 9.88 16.98
C GLY A 168 11.40 8.91 17.96
N SER A 169 11.23 7.59 17.81
CA SER A 169 11.84 6.63 18.72
C SER A 169 13.34 6.53 18.48
N SER A 170 14.12 6.59 19.56
CA SER A 170 15.56 6.26 19.55
C SER A 170 15.82 4.80 19.94
N VAL A 171 14.75 4.02 20.16
CA VAL A 171 14.83 2.60 20.52
C VAL A 171 14.36 1.79 19.33
N ALA A 172 15.24 0.95 18.80
CA ALA A 172 14.91 0.05 17.70
C ALA A 172 13.68 -0.80 18.06
N CYS A 173 12.77 -0.94 17.10
CA CYS A 173 11.60 -1.82 17.20
C CYS A 173 10.66 -1.53 18.38
N SER A 174 10.68 -0.32 18.92
CA SER A 174 9.75 0.08 19.99
C SER A 174 9.24 1.50 19.75
N PRO A 175 7.95 1.77 19.97
CA PRO A 175 7.44 3.13 20.08
C PRO A 175 8.20 3.91 21.15
N GLY A 176 8.45 5.18 20.88
CA GLY A 176 9.06 6.12 21.82
C GLY A 176 8.05 7.17 22.29
N SER A 177 8.41 7.95 23.31
CA SER A 177 7.61 9.08 23.80
C SER A 177 8.00 10.43 23.19
N ASN A 178 8.95 10.44 22.24
CA ASN A 178 9.64 11.65 21.79
C ASN A 178 8.86 12.53 20.79
N GLY A 179 7.56 12.27 20.56
CA GLY A 179 6.70 13.12 19.73
C GLY A 179 7.19 13.26 18.28
N GLY A 180 7.23 12.13 17.56
CA GLY A 180 7.82 12.03 16.22
C GLY A 180 7.01 12.61 15.06
N GLY A 181 5.74 12.94 15.25
CA GLY A 181 4.83 13.32 14.17
C GLY A 181 3.56 12.48 14.18
N ASN A 182 2.88 12.41 13.04
CA ASN A 182 1.68 11.61 12.87
C ASN A 182 1.55 11.16 11.41
N ILE A 183 1.10 9.92 11.21
CA ILE A 183 0.69 9.37 9.93
C ILE A 183 -0.79 9.00 10.06
N GLN A 184 -1.57 9.35 9.04
CA GLN A 184 -3.00 9.13 9.02
C GLN A 184 -3.37 8.41 7.73
N LEU A 185 -3.93 7.22 7.89
CA LEU A 185 -4.67 6.55 6.85
C LEU A 185 -6.10 7.08 6.87
N HIS A 186 -6.60 7.41 5.69
CA HIS A 186 -7.91 8.01 5.54
C HIS A 186 -8.87 7.08 4.84
N LYS A 187 -10.16 7.21 5.16
CA LYS A 187 -11.19 6.43 4.46
C LYS A 187 -11.26 6.84 2.98
N PRO A 188 -11.67 5.92 2.11
CA PRO A 188 -12.06 6.26 0.75
C PRO A 188 -13.13 7.35 0.73
N ASN A 189 -12.96 8.30 -0.18
CA ASN A 189 -13.87 9.41 -0.40
C ASN A 189 -14.03 9.69 -1.91
N PRO A 190 -15.02 10.50 -2.33
CA PRO A 190 -15.29 10.73 -3.75
C PRO A 190 -14.15 11.38 -4.55
N SER A 191 -13.15 11.96 -3.88
CA SER A 191 -11.98 12.60 -4.51
C SER A 191 -10.76 11.66 -4.63
N ASN A 192 -10.80 10.49 -4.00
CA ASN A 192 -9.72 9.49 -4.05
C ASN A 192 -10.22 8.13 -4.53
N THR A 193 -10.98 8.15 -5.63
CA THR A 193 -11.48 6.95 -6.30
C THR A 193 -10.37 6.24 -7.09
N GLY A 194 -10.57 4.94 -7.31
CA GLY A 194 -9.66 4.07 -8.06
C GLY A 194 -9.27 2.84 -7.26
N ASP A 195 -8.25 2.15 -7.78
CA ASP A 195 -7.67 0.94 -7.19
C ASP A 195 -6.20 1.16 -6.88
N PHE A 196 -5.70 0.42 -5.88
CA PHE A 196 -4.28 0.32 -5.61
C PHE A 196 -3.51 -0.16 -6.84
N GLY A 197 -2.25 0.26 -6.96
CA GLY A 197 -1.40 -0.21 -8.04
C GLY A 197 -0.23 0.72 -8.33
N GLY A 198 0.27 0.61 -9.56
CA GLY A 198 1.49 1.26 -9.99
C GLY A 198 2.72 0.36 -9.83
N PHE A 199 3.90 0.96 -9.79
CA PHE A 199 5.17 0.24 -9.72
C PHE A 199 6.11 0.86 -8.70
N CYS A 200 6.60 0.03 -7.78
CA CYS A 200 7.71 0.35 -6.88
C CYS A 200 8.93 -0.47 -7.28
N ASP A 201 10.07 0.20 -7.36
CA ASP A 201 11.38 -0.39 -7.60
C ASP A 201 11.98 -0.75 -6.24
N PHE A 202 11.76 -1.98 -5.79
CA PHE A 202 12.22 -2.50 -4.49
C PHE A 202 13.65 -3.04 -4.56
#